data_AF-A0A7Y8Q0F1-F1
#
_entry.id   AF-A0A7Y8Q0F1-F1
#
_cell.length_a   1.000
_cell.length_b   1.000
_cell.length_c   1.000
_cell.angle_alpha   90.00
_cell.angle_beta   90.00
_cell.angle_gamma   90.00
#
_symmetry.space_group_name_H-M   'P 1'
#
loop_
_entity.id
_entity.type
_entity.pdbx_description
1 polymer ?
#
loop_
_entity_poly.entity_id
_entity_poly.type
_entity_poly.pdbx_seq_one_letter_code
_entity_poly.pdbx_strand_id
1 'polypeptide(L)' 'MKNQIKPDDASHIETDGTYWKNEQGIWMWWRTGWGWCHFVGVVNKRLLDKFTPL' A
#
# COMPACT_ATOMS: atom_id res chain seq x y z
N MET A 1 7.80 -6.19 -20.21
CA MET A 1 6.90 -6.13 -19.03
C MET A 1 7.78 -5.91 -17.81
N LYS A 2 7.57 -4.83 -17.04
CA LYS A 2 8.31 -4.63 -15.78
C LYS A 2 7.80 -5.70 -14.81
N ASN A 3 8.64 -6.67 -14.45
CA ASN A 3 8.34 -7.67 -13.43
C ASN A 3 8.20 -6.96 -12.08
N GLN A 4 7.04 -6.38 -11.82
CA GLN A 4 6.68 -5.92 -10.51
C GLN A 4 6.43 -7.18 -9.68
N ILE A 5 7.38 -7.50 -8.80
CA ILE A 5 7.23 -8.58 -7.83
C ILE A 5 6.01 -8.21 -6.98
N LYS A 6 4.90 -8.92 -7.18
CA LYS A 6 3.70 -8.81 -6.35
C LYS A 6 4.08 -9.29 -4.95
N PRO A 7 3.99 -8.46 -3.91
CA PRO A 7 4.22 -8.92 -2.55
C PRO A 7 3.00 -9.74 -2.08
N ASP A 8 3.26 -10.88 -1.45
CA ASP A 8 2.22 -11.83 -1.02
C ASP A 8 1.35 -11.27 0.12
N ASP A 9 1.88 -10.32 0.88
CA ASP A 9 1.26 -9.70 2.05
C ASP A 9 0.56 -8.36 1.75
N ALA A 10 0.34 -8.02 0.46
CA ALA A 10 -0.46 -6.86 0.10
C ALA A 10 -1.93 -7.06 0.46
N SER A 11 -2.50 -6.10 1.20
CA SER A 11 -3.95 -6.08 1.47
C SER A 11 -4.72 -5.25 0.45
N HIS A 12 -4.07 -4.29 -0.22
CA HIS A 12 -4.71 -3.41 -1.20
C HIS A 12 -3.79 -3.17 -2.41
N ILE A 13 -4.38 -2.89 -3.57
CA ILE A 13 -3.68 -2.47 -4.78
C ILE A 13 -4.40 -1.26 -5.37
N GLU A 14 -3.65 -0.20 -5.67
CA GLU A 14 -4.17 0.97 -6.37
C GLU A 14 -4.27 0.72 -7.89
N THR A 15 -5.04 1.54 -8.58
CA THR A 15 -5.24 1.46 -10.04
C THR A 15 -3.95 1.65 -10.84
N ASP A 16 -2.95 2.31 -10.27
CA ASP A 16 -1.62 2.48 -10.86
C ASP A 16 -0.68 1.28 -10.62
N GLY A 17 -1.13 0.27 -9.87
CA GLY A 17 -0.35 -0.91 -9.51
C GLY A 17 0.46 -0.78 -8.22
N THR A 18 0.26 0.29 -7.43
CA THR A 18 0.91 0.42 -6.12
C THR A 18 0.27 -0.52 -5.11
N TYR A 19 1.08 -1.40 -4.50
CA TYR A 19 0.61 -2.29 -3.44
C TYR A 19 0.69 -1.61 -2.09
N TRP A 20 -0.31 -1.85 -1.26
CA TRP A 20 -0.41 -1.34 0.09
C TRP A 20 -0.70 -2.49 1.07
N LYS A 21 -0.18 -2.34 2.28
CA LYS A 21 -0.58 -3.16 3.42
C LYS A 21 -0.85 -2.29 4.64
N ASN A 22 -1.73 -2.78 5.50
CA ASN A 22 -1.95 -2.23 6.83
C ASN A 22 -1.53 -3.28 7.86
N GLU A 23 -0.55 -2.93 8.68
CA GLU A 23 -0.05 -3.80 9.74
C GLU A 23 -0.27 -3.08 11.07
N GLN A 24 -1.27 -3.53 11.85
CA GLN A 24 -1.61 -2.95 13.15
C GLN A 24 -1.90 -1.43 13.13
N GLY A 25 -2.55 -0.94 12.07
CA GLY A 25 -2.84 0.49 11.89
C GLY A 25 -1.72 1.29 11.21
N ILE A 26 -0.56 0.66 10.97
CA ILE A 26 0.54 1.27 10.21
C ILE A 26 0.36 0.94 8.73
N TRP A 27 0.24 1.97 7.90
CA TRP A 27 0.17 1.82 6.45
C TRP A 27 1.57 1.77 5.85
N MET A 28 1.77 0.81 4.94
CA MET A 28 3.01 0.65 4.17
C MET A 28 2.67 0.50 2.70
N TRP A 29 3.55 1.00 1.84
CA TRP A 29 3.44 0.89 0.38
C TRP A 29 4.65 0.13 -0.17
N TRP A 30 4.43 -0.67 -1.20
CA TRP A 30 5.49 -1.48 -1.81
C TRP A 30 6.26 -0.68 -2.84
N ARG A 31 7.58 -0.70 -2.72
CA ARG A 31 8.48 -0.14 -3.71
C ARG A 31 9.38 -1.24 -4.26
N THR A 32 9.27 -1.52 -5.56
CA THR A 32 10.12 -2.49 -6.23
C THR A 32 11.61 -2.17 -6.00
N GLY A 33 12.37 -3.17 -5.54
CA GLY A 33 13.80 -3.03 -5.22
C GLY A 33 14.12 -2.52 -3.81
N TRP A 34 13.12 -2.03 -3.06
CA TRP A 34 13.28 -1.55 -1.67
C TRP A 34 12.42 -2.34 -0.68
N GLY A 35 11.28 -2.85 -1.12
CA GLY A 35 10.32 -3.56 -0.30
C GLY A 35 9.27 -2.64 0.31
N TRP A 36 8.75 -3.03 1.48
CA TRP A 36 7.71 -2.27 2.19
C TRP A 36 8.28 -1.00 2.82
N CYS A 37 7.73 0.14 2.44
CA CYS A 37 8.09 1.44 2.96
C CYS A 37 6.95 1.97 3.84
N HIS A 38 7.28 2.41 5.07
CA HIS A 38 6.30 3.06 5.93
C HIS A 38 5.75 4.32 5.27
N PHE A 39 4.43 4.48 5.32
CA PHE A 39 3.82 5.74 4.96
C PHE A 39 4.00 6.74 6.11
N VAL A 40 4.84 7.77 5.89
CA VAL A 40 5.19 8.78 6.90
C VAL A 40 4.30 10.04 6.79
N GLY A 41 3.05 9.88 6.36
CA GLY A 41 2.06 10.95 6.29
C GLY A 41 1.04 10.87 7.42
N VAL A 42 0.36 11.99 7.71
CA VAL A 42 -0.84 11.95 8.56
C VAL A 42 -1.84 11.00 7.89
N VAL A 43 -2.15 9.88 8.55
CA VAL A 43 -3.24 8.99 8.14
C VAL A 43 -4.53 9.81 8.28
N ASN A 44 -4.92 10.51 7.23
CA ASN A 44 -6.16 11.29 7.22
C ASN A 44 -7.32 10.39 6.77
N LYS A 45 -8.55 10.84 7.06
CA LYS A 45 -9.76 10.14 6.61
C LYS A 45 -9.78 9.86 5.12
N ARG A 46 -9.23 10.74 4.28
CA ARG A 46 -9.11 10.54 2.83
C ARG A 46 -8.24 9.35 2.43
N LEU A 47 -7.19 9.02 3.19
CA LEU A 47 -6.38 7.82 2.97
C LEU A 47 -7.20 6.58 3.36
N LEU A 48 -7.87 6.62 4.50
CA LEU A 48 -8.71 5.52 4.99
C LEU A 48 -9.95 5.27 4.12
N ASP A 49 -10.60 6.33 3.62
CA ASP A 49 -11.75 6.28 2.72
C ASP A 49 -11.38 5.66 1.36
N LYS A 50 -10.11 5.75 0.94
CA LYS A 50 -9.62 5.06 -0.27
C LYS A 50 -9.48 3.56 -0.09
N PHE A 51 -9.26 3.10 1.14
CA PHE A 51 -9.04 1.69 1.46
C PHE A 51 -10.28 1.00 2.05
N THR A 52 -11.32 1.76 2.38
CA THR A 52 -12.59 1.18 2.83
C THR A 52 -13.53 1.10 1.62
N PRO A 53 -13.94 -0.10 1.16
CA PRO A 53 -14.98 -0.21 0.15
C PRO A 53 -16.30 0.30 0.77
N LEU A 54 -17.01 1.18 0.05
CA LEU A 54 -18.40 1.54 0.37
C LEU A 54 -19.31 0.31 0.36
#